data_AF-A0A7C7VPJ4-F1
#
_entry.id   AF-A0A7C7VPJ4-F1
#
_cell.length_a   1.000
_cell.length_b   1.000
_cell.length_c   1.000
_cell.angle_alpha   90.00
_cell.angle_beta   90.00
_cell.angle_gamma   90.00
#
_symmetry.space_group_name_H-M   'P 1'
#
loop_
_entity.id
_entity.type
_entity.pdbx_description
1 polymer ?
#
loop_
_entity_poly.entity_id
_entity_poly.type
_entity_poly.pdbx_seq_one_letter_code
_entity_poly.pdbx_strand_id
1 'polypeptide(L)' 'MIEPTETEPLETLDYFAESMKKISHEAYSDPQKVLNAPHNTSVSLVDEVKASSPRSLCLSWRMYKKSTFHRSRE' A
#
# COMPACT_ATOMS: atom_id res chain seq x y z
N MET A 1 2.15 -16.27 -1.24
CA MET A 1 3.24 -17.00 -0.56
C MET A 1 3.22 -16.56 0.90
N ILE A 2 3.14 -17.49 1.85
CA ILE A 2 3.07 -17.18 3.29
C ILE A 2 4.26 -17.89 3.96
N GLU A 3 5.11 -17.13 4.65
CA GLU A 3 6.32 -17.61 5.31
C GLU A 3 6.40 -16.97 6.72
N PRO A 4 5.86 -17.63 7.76
CA PRO A 4 5.89 -17.08 9.11
C PRO A 4 7.27 -17.15 9.79
N THR A 5 8.17 -18.04 9.35
CA THR A 5 9.42 -18.39 10.06
C THR A 5 9.19 -19.04 11.42
N GLU A 6 10.27 -19.51 12.07
CA GLU A 6 10.21 -20.30 13.30
C GLU A 6 10.04 -19.48 14.58
N THR A 7 10.27 -18.16 14.54
CA THR A 7 10.19 -17.30 15.72
C THR A 7 8.78 -16.82 16.03
N GLU A 8 7.84 -17.01 15.10
CA GLU A 8 6.45 -16.60 15.31
C GLU A 8 5.72 -17.55 16.26
N PRO A 9 5.06 -17.02 17.31
CA PRO A 9 4.31 -17.83 18.24
C PRO A 9 2.98 -18.28 17.61
N LEU A 10 2.40 -19.37 18.14
CA LEU A 10 1.16 -19.95 17.62
C LEU A 10 0.02 -18.94 17.59
N GLU A 11 -0.06 -18.08 18.60
CA GLU A 11 -1.09 -17.04 18.73
C GLU A 11 -1.04 -16.03 17.57
N THR A 12 0.15 -15.70 17.07
CA THR A 12 0.29 -14.82 15.89
C THR A 12 -0.23 -15.52 14.64
N LEU A 13 0.03 -16.81 14.48
CA LEU A 13 -0.44 -17.60 13.34
C LEU A 13 -1.96 -17.72 13.34
N ASP A 14 -2.56 -17.98 14.50
CA ASP A 14 -4.01 -18.03 14.66
C ASP A 14 -4.65 -16.66 14.36
N TYR A 15 -4.06 -15.59 14.87
CA TYR A 15 -4.52 -14.24 14.59
C TYR A 15 -4.45 -13.88 13.09
N PHE A 16 -3.36 -14.27 12.41
CA PHE A 16 -3.22 -14.11 10.97
C PHE A 16 -4.31 -14.91 10.22
N ALA A 17 -4.53 -16.17 10.58
CA ALA A 17 -5.56 -17.02 9.96
C ALA A 17 -6.97 -16.44 10.11
N GLU A 18 -7.31 -15.94 11.31
CA GLU A 18 -8.60 -15.28 11.56
C GLU A 18 -8.73 -13.98 10.76
N SER A 19 -7.65 -13.21 10.64
CA SER A 19 -7.65 -11.99 9.82
C SER A 19 -7.87 -12.32 8.34
N MET A 20 -7.24 -13.37 7.81
CA MET A 20 -7.44 -13.82 6.43
C MET A 20 -8.87 -14.31 6.18
N LYS A 21 -9.49 -15.02 7.13
CA LYS A 21 -10.91 -15.40 7.04
C LYS A 21 -11.84 -14.18 6.95
N LYS A 22 -11.58 -13.16 7.77
CA LYS A 22 -12.34 -11.89 7.73
C LYS A 22 -12.16 -11.18 6.40
N ILE A 23 -10.94 -11.04 5.91
CA ILE A 23 -10.66 -10.43 4.60
C ILE A 23 -11.37 -11.19 3.48
N SER A 24 -11.33 -12.52 3.50
CA SER A 24 -12.04 -13.35 2.52
C SER A 24 -13.54 -13.08 2.57
N HIS A 25 -14.15 -13.07 3.76
CA HIS A 25 -15.56 -12.74 3.92
C HIS A 25 -15.88 -11.33 3.40
N GLU A 26 -15.10 -10.32 3.77
CA GLU A 26 -15.26 -8.93 3.31
C GLU A 26 -15.14 -8.83 1.78
N ALA A 27 -14.21 -9.55 1.16
CA ALA A 27 -14.04 -9.53 -0.29
C ALA A 27 -15.28 -10.02 -1.05
N TYR A 28 -16.09 -10.92 -0.45
CA TYR A 28 -17.35 -11.39 -1.06
C TYR A 28 -18.57 -10.56 -0.64
N SER A 29 -18.62 -10.05 0.60
CA SER A 29 -19.79 -9.34 1.12
C SER A 29 -19.77 -7.83 0.87
N ASP A 30 -18.59 -7.21 0.91
CA ASP A 30 -18.36 -5.79 0.61
C ASP A 30 -16.98 -5.60 -0.05
N PRO A 31 -16.87 -5.90 -1.37
CA PRO A 31 -15.59 -5.88 -2.07
C PRO A 31 -14.89 -4.51 -2.03
N GLN A 32 -15.66 -3.42 -1.94
CA GLN A 32 -15.11 -2.05 -1.94
C GLN A 32 -14.26 -1.78 -0.71
N LYS A 33 -14.58 -2.41 0.42
CA LYS A 33 -13.77 -2.28 1.64
C LYS A 33 -12.35 -2.81 1.45
N VAL A 34 -12.20 -3.91 0.71
CA VAL A 34 -10.90 -4.54 0.42
C VAL A 34 -10.19 -3.80 -0.71
N LEU A 35 -10.89 -3.47 -1.80
CA LEU A 35 -10.29 -2.83 -2.98
C LEU A 35 -9.77 -1.41 -2.71
N ASN A 36 -10.41 -0.68 -1.78
CA ASN A 36 -10.00 0.67 -1.41
C ASN A 36 -9.08 0.70 -0.18
N ALA A 37 -8.65 -0.45 0.35
CA ALA A 37 -7.65 -0.50 1.41
C ALA A 37 -6.29 0.04 0.93
N PRO A 38 -5.43 0.56 1.82
CA PRO A 38 -5.60 0.72 3.26
C PRO A 38 -6.36 2.00 3.67
N HIS A 39 -7.05 1.95 4.82
CA HIS A 39 -7.90 3.06 5.32
C HIS A 39 -7.30 3.88 6.47
N ASN A 40 -6.36 3.31 7.23
CA ASN A 40 -5.84 3.91 8.48
C ASN A 40 -4.30 4.00 8.52
N THR A 41 -3.65 3.95 7.37
CA THR A 41 -2.21 4.16 7.22
C THR A 41 -1.92 5.63 6.95
N SER A 42 -0.71 6.11 7.28
CA SER A 42 -0.31 7.51 7.10
C SER A 42 -0.39 8.00 5.64
N VAL A 43 -0.36 7.08 4.68
CA VAL A 43 -0.58 7.32 3.26
C VAL A 43 -1.55 6.28 2.70
N SER A 44 -2.35 6.65 1.71
CA SER A 44 -3.26 5.74 0.99
C SER A 44 -2.51 4.87 -0.03
N LEU A 45 -3.25 4.06 -0.79
CA LEU A 45 -2.71 3.32 -1.94
C LEU A 45 -1.95 4.26 -2.88
N VAL A 46 -0.73 3.87 -3.23
CA VAL A 46 0.19 4.66 -4.06
C VAL A 46 -0.15 4.46 -5.55
N ASP A 47 -0.11 5.54 -6.32
CA ASP A 47 -0.30 5.50 -7.78
C ASP A 47 0.97 4.96 -8.47
N GLU A 48 1.00 3.64 -8.70
CA GLU A 48 2.11 2.94 -9.34
C GLU A 48 2.32 3.39 -10.80
N VAL A 49 1.25 3.65 -11.54
CA VAL A 49 1.32 4.06 -12.95
C VAL A 49 2.06 5.40 -13.08
N LYS A 50 1.72 6.35 -12.21
CA LYS A 50 2.40 7.64 -12.13
C LYS A 50 3.83 7.49 -11.62
N ALA A 51 4.08 6.62 -10.64
CA ALA A 51 5.43 6.39 -10.13
C ALA A 51 6.37 5.81 -11.19
N SER A 52 5.87 4.93 -12.06
CA SER A 52 6.66 4.28 -13.13
C SER A 52 6.73 5.07 -14.43
N SER A 53 5.89 6.08 -14.63
CA SER A 53 5.91 6.87 -15.87
C SER A 53 7.16 7.76 -15.97
N PRO A 54 7.91 7.74 -17.10
CA PRO A 54 9.07 8.61 -17.30
C PRO A 54 8.76 10.11 -17.17
N ARG A 55 7.50 10.51 -17.37
CA ARG A 55 7.04 11.92 -17.27
C ARG A 55 6.90 12.40 -15.83
N SER A 56 6.69 11.51 -14.86
CA SER A 56 6.46 11.84 -13.46
C SER A 56 7.46 11.19 -12.50
N LEU A 57 8.45 10.47 -13.05
CA LEU A 57 9.48 9.78 -12.30
C LEU A 57 10.31 10.75 -11.46
N CYS A 58 10.44 10.45 -10.17
CA CYS A 58 11.22 11.25 -9.23
C CYS A 58 12.11 10.35 -8.36
N LEU A 59 13.39 10.23 -8.74
CA LEU A 59 14.34 9.31 -8.11
C LEU A 59 15.14 9.92 -6.95
N SER A 60 15.11 11.25 -6.80
CA SER A 60 15.85 11.92 -5.73
C SER A 60 15.13 13.15 -5.24
N TRP A 61 15.42 13.53 -3.99
CA TRP A 61 14.90 14.77 -3.42
C TRP A 61 15.29 16.02 -4.23
N ARG A 62 16.48 16.02 -4.86
CA ARG A 62 16.90 17.13 -5.73
C ARG A 62 16.03 17.22 -7.00
N MET A 63 15.65 16.09 -7.58
CA MET A 63 14.71 16.06 -8.72
C MET A 63 13.32 16.55 -8.30
N TYR A 64 12.83 16.08 -7.15
CA TYR A 64 11.57 16.55 -6.58
C TYR A 64 11.54 18.07 -6.46
N LYS A 65 12.55 18.64 -5.77
CA LYS A 65 12.66 20.09 -5.60
C LYS A 65 12.74 20.85 -6.93
N LYS A 66 13.43 20.34 -7.95
CA LYS A 66 13.47 20.99 -9.27
C LYS A 66 12.11 20.98 -9.97
N SER A 67 11.40 19.85 -9.92
CA SER A 67 10.07 19.67 -10.51
C SER A 67 9.02 20.58 -9.84
N THR A 68 9.02 20.64 -8.52
CA THR A 68 8.09 21.49 -7.76
C THR A 68 8.40 22.97 -7.91
N PHE A 69 9.68 23.36 -7.98
CA PHE A 69 10.10 24.75 -8.13
C PHE A 69 9.80 25.34 -9.52
N HIS A 70 9.79 24.51 -10.58
CA HIS A 70 9.31 24.95 -11.90
C HIS A 70 7.78 25.12 -11.94
N ARG A 71 7.04 24.22 -11.30
CA ARG A 71 5.56 24.27 -11.22
C ARG A 71 5.00 25.42 -10.40
N SER A 72 5.78 26.03 -9.51
CA SER A 72 5.35 27.18 -8.71
C SER A 72 5.66 28.54 -9.36
N ARG A 73 6.19 28.56 -10.59
CA ARG A 73 6.50 29.77 -11.38
C ARG A 73 5.64 29.94 -12.63
N GLU A 74 4.78 28.97 -12.91
CA GLU A 74 3.66 29.05 -13.87
C GLU A 74 2.36 29.27 -13.09
#